data_AF-A0A940VIB4-F1
#
_entry.id   AF-A0A940VIB4-F1
#
_cell.length_a   1.000
_cell.length_b   1.000
_cell.length_c   1.000
_cell.angle_alpha   90.00
_cell.angle_beta   90.00
_cell.angle_gamma   90.00
#
_symmetry.space_group_name_H-M   'P 1'
#
loop_
_entity.id
_entity.type
_entity.pdbx_description
1 polymer ?
#
loop_
_entity_poly.entity_id
_entity_poly.type
_entity_poly.pdbx_seq_one_letter_code
_entity_poly.pdbx_strand_id
1 'polypeptide(L)'
;MNPTLYRKLPLILAAVIALGLPLVVTSPTYLHILILLYLYAYLTTSWNIVGGFAGVLPLGHATFVGIGAYTSTVLSLQYGISPWIGMLVGALLSSFVGVLIGLPTFKMRGAYFALATIAFAEGIRVMVENIDY
;
A
#
# COMPACT_ATOMS: atom_id res chain seq x y z
N MET A 1 -15.63 8.90 -35.88
CA MET A 1 -15.55 9.05 -34.41
C MET A 1 -15.08 7.72 -33.83
N ASN A 2 -13.96 7.68 -33.10
CA ASN A 2 -13.24 6.43 -32.80
C ASN A 2 -13.97 5.61 -31.70
N PRO A 3 -14.50 4.40 -31.98
CA PRO A 3 -15.29 3.61 -31.01
C PRO A 3 -14.48 3.13 -29.79
N THR A 4 -13.15 3.23 -29.84
CA THR A 4 -12.30 2.97 -28.67
C THR A 4 -12.35 4.08 -27.62
N LEU A 5 -12.72 5.31 -28.03
CA LEU A 5 -12.72 6.49 -27.17
C LEU A 5 -13.94 6.52 -26.23
N TYR A 6 -15.14 6.14 -26.70
CA TYR A 6 -16.35 6.14 -25.85
C TYR A 6 -16.23 5.15 -24.68
N ARG A 7 -15.52 4.03 -24.89
CA ARG A 7 -15.28 3.01 -23.84
C ARG A 7 -14.31 3.51 -22.76
N LYS A 8 -13.36 4.39 -23.12
CA LYS A 8 -12.38 4.95 -22.18
C LYS A 8 -12.87 6.24 -21.50
N LEU A 9 -13.86 6.91 -22.07
CA LEU A 9 -14.45 8.14 -21.56
C LEU A 9 -14.87 8.09 -20.08
N PRO A 10 -15.59 7.06 -19.57
CA PRO A 10 -15.98 7.01 -18.16
C PRO A 10 -14.78 6.86 -17.23
N LEU A 11 -13.74 6.13 -17.63
CA LEU A 11 -12.51 5.96 -16.84
C LEU A 11 -11.73 7.27 -16.74
N ILE A 12 -11.61 8.00 -17.86
CA ILE A 12 -10.95 9.30 -17.89
C ILE A 12 -11.71 10.28 -17.00
N LEU A 13 -13.03 10.32 -17.10
CA LEU A 13 -13.86 11.20 -16.28
C LEU A 13 -13.71 10.89 -14.78
N ALA A 14 -13.74 9.60 -14.41
CA ALA A 14 -13.53 9.17 -13.03
C ALA A 14 -12.14 9.57 -12.50
N ALA A 15 -11.09 9.42 -13.31
CA ALA A 15 -9.73 9.83 -12.94
C ALA A 15 -9.61 11.35 -12.74
N VAL A 16 -10.21 12.14 -13.64
CA VAL A 16 -10.23 13.60 -13.52
C VAL A 16 -10.96 14.04 -12.26
N ILE A 17 -12.11 13.45 -11.95
CA ILE A 17 -12.85 13.74 -10.72
C ILE A 17 -12.00 13.36 -9.49
N ALA A 18 -11.42 12.16 -9.47
CA ALA A 18 -10.61 11.71 -8.35
C ALA A 18 -9.39 12.62 -8.08
N LEU A 19 -8.72 13.11 -9.13
CA LEU A 19 -7.59 14.03 -8.97
C LEU A 19 -8.02 15.47 -8.63
N GLY A 20 -9.20 15.89 -9.07
CA GLY A 20 -9.73 17.23 -8.82
C GLY A 20 -10.38 17.41 -7.44
N LEU A 21 -10.95 16.35 -6.86
CA LEU A 21 -11.63 16.39 -5.57
C LEU A 21 -10.81 17.01 -4.42
N PRO A 22 -9.55 16.62 -4.17
CA PRO A 22 -8.76 17.21 -3.07
C PRO A 22 -8.44 18.70 -3.27
N LEU A 23 -8.57 19.25 -4.50
CA LEU A 23 -8.36 20.67 -4.77
C LEU A 23 -9.59 21.52 -4.47
N VAL A 24 -10.79 20.92 -4.47
CA VAL A 24 -12.07 21.62 -4.23
C VAL A 24 -12.51 21.52 -2.77
N VAL A 25 -12.21 20.40 -2.12
CA VAL A 25 -12.57 20.18 -0.72
C VAL A 25 -11.56 20.88 0.18
N THR A 26 -11.99 21.94 0.86
CA THR A 26 -11.12 22.75 1.74
C THR A 26 -11.24 22.42 3.22
N SER A 27 -12.33 21.76 3.64
CA SER A 27 -12.56 21.42 5.03
C SER A 27 -11.62 20.27 5.47
N PRO A 28 -10.86 20.44 6.57
CA PRO A 28 -9.89 19.43 7.04
C PRO A 28 -10.51 18.06 7.30
N THR A 29 -11.73 18.02 7.84
CA THR A 29 -12.43 16.77 8.15
C THR A 29 -12.74 15.97 6.88
N TYR A 30 -13.27 16.64 5.85
CA TYR A 30 -13.59 15.98 4.58
C TYR A 30 -12.32 15.61 3.81
N LEU A 31 -11.26 16.43 3.88
CA LEU A 31 -9.96 16.07 3.33
C LEU A 31 -9.39 14.80 3.99
N HIS A 32 -9.48 14.67 5.30
CA HIS A 32 -9.03 13.46 6.00
C HIS A 32 -9.80 12.22 5.55
N ILE A 33 -11.13 12.32 5.43
CA ILE A 33 -11.97 11.24 4.92
C ILE A 33 -11.56 10.86 3.48
N LEU A 34 -11.30 11.85 2.61
CA LEU A 34 -10.83 11.60 1.24
C LEU A 34 -9.46 10.90 1.21
N ILE A 35 -8.54 11.31 2.07
CA ILE A 35 -7.23 10.67 2.20
C ILE A 35 -7.39 9.21 2.59
N LEU A 36 -8.22 8.91 3.61
CA LEU A 36 -8.49 7.54 4.02
C LEU A 36 -9.17 6.73 2.92
N LEU A 37 -10.13 7.32 2.20
CA LEU A 37 -10.80 6.69 1.07
C LEU A 37 -9.79 6.26 0.00
N TYR A 38 -8.90 7.17 -0.43
CA TYR A 38 -7.88 6.84 -1.42
C TYR A 38 -6.86 5.84 -0.91
N LEU A 39 -6.46 5.94 0.36
CA LEU A 39 -5.57 4.98 1.00
C LEU A 39 -6.18 3.57 0.98
N TYR A 40 -7.43 3.40 1.44
CA TYR A 40 -8.09 2.10 1.44
C TYR A 40 -8.38 1.57 0.03
N ALA A 41 -8.71 2.44 -0.92
CA ALA A 41 -8.85 2.04 -2.33
C ALA A 41 -7.53 1.49 -2.90
N TYR A 42 -6.41 2.16 -2.61
CA TYR A 42 -5.08 1.69 -2.96
C TYR A 42 -4.74 0.34 -2.29
N LEU A 43 -4.94 0.24 -0.97
CA LEU A 43 -4.67 -0.98 -0.21
C LEU A 43 -5.50 -2.17 -0.69
N THR A 44 -6.79 -1.95 -0.98
CA THR A 44 -7.67 -2.99 -1.50
C THR A 44 -7.21 -3.46 -2.88
N THR A 45 -6.81 -2.53 -3.75
CA THR A 45 -6.30 -2.86 -5.09
C THR A 45 -5.00 -3.66 -5.00
N SER A 46 -4.06 -3.21 -4.16
CA SER A 46 -2.80 -3.90 -3.88
C SER A 46 -3.03 -5.31 -3.35
N TRP A 47 -3.91 -5.46 -2.36
CA TRP A 47 -4.27 -6.76 -1.80
C TRP A 47 -4.93 -7.67 -2.84
N ASN A 48 -5.80 -7.12 -3.69
CA ASN A 48 -6.53 -7.88 -4.71
C ASN A 48 -5.61 -8.48 -5.80
N ILE A 49 -4.44 -7.90 -6.05
CA ILE A 49 -3.44 -8.50 -6.97
C ILE A 49 -3.04 -9.90 -6.50
N VAL A 50 -2.83 -10.08 -5.20
CA VAL A 50 -2.39 -11.37 -4.63
C VAL A 50 -3.61 -12.20 -4.17
N GLY A 51 -4.49 -11.59 -3.39
CA GLY A 51 -5.72 -12.18 -2.86
C GLY A 51 -6.70 -12.66 -3.92
N GLY A 52 -7.03 -11.77 -4.85
CA GLY A 52 -8.04 -12.00 -5.88
C GLY A 52 -7.47 -12.68 -7.12
N PHE A 53 -6.47 -12.06 -7.76
CA PHE A 53 -5.96 -12.54 -9.04
C PHE A 53 -5.03 -13.75 -8.92
N ALA A 54 -4.11 -13.76 -7.96
CA ALA A 54 -3.22 -14.91 -7.75
C ALA A 54 -3.88 -16.06 -6.95
N GLY A 55 -5.02 -15.82 -6.30
CA GLY A 55 -5.82 -16.83 -5.62
C GLY A 55 -5.23 -17.37 -4.32
N VAL A 56 -4.27 -16.65 -3.73
CA VAL A 56 -3.67 -16.98 -2.41
C VAL A 56 -4.04 -15.87 -1.42
N LEU A 57 -4.28 -16.20 -0.15
CA LEU A 57 -4.75 -15.23 0.84
C LEU A 57 -3.60 -14.61 1.63
N PRO A 58 -3.14 -13.37 1.33
CA PRO A 58 -2.09 -12.72 2.10
C PRO A 58 -2.69 -12.04 3.34
N LEU A 59 -2.33 -12.51 4.53
CA LEU A 59 -2.77 -11.90 5.79
C LEU A 59 -1.70 -10.97 6.39
N GLY A 60 -0.44 -11.09 5.96
CA GLY A 60 0.65 -10.20 6.37
C GLY A 60 0.75 -8.87 5.60
N HIS A 61 -0.28 -8.42 4.88
CA HIS A 61 -0.17 -7.25 4.01
C HIS A 61 0.18 -5.95 4.78
N ALA A 62 -0.26 -5.85 6.04
CA ALA A 62 0.00 -4.72 6.92
C ALA A 62 1.49 -4.43 7.14
N THR A 63 2.34 -5.45 7.08
CA THR A 63 3.80 -5.31 7.18
C THR A 63 4.37 -4.38 6.11
N PHE A 64 3.97 -4.56 4.86
CA PHE A 64 4.48 -3.77 3.73
C PHE A 64 4.02 -2.31 3.79
N VAL A 65 2.78 -2.11 4.24
CA VAL A 65 2.20 -0.78 4.49
C VAL A 65 2.95 -0.09 5.62
N GLY A 66 3.18 -0.81 6.73
CA GLY A 66 3.89 -0.31 7.90
C GLY A 66 5.32 0.12 7.57
N ILE A 67 6.08 -0.71 6.84
CA ILE A 67 7.45 -0.38 6.42
C ILE A 67 7.48 0.92 5.61
N GLY A 68 6.59 1.07 4.62
CA GLY A 68 6.53 2.27 3.79
C GLY A 68 6.14 3.52 4.59
N ALA A 69 5.08 3.41 5.40
CA ALA A 69 4.59 4.51 6.23
C ALA A 69 5.62 4.96 7.28
N TYR A 70 6.24 4.01 7.98
CA TYR A 70 7.27 4.30 8.97
C TYR A 70 8.49 4.95 8.33
N THR A 71 8.99 4.39 7.23
CA THR A 71 10.15 4.93 6.48
C THR A 71 9.89 6.37 6.04
N SER A 72 8.77 6.64 5.39
CA SER A 72 8.43 8.00 4.93
C SER A 72 8.26 8.97 6.09
N THR A 73 7.68 8.53 7.21
CA THR A 73 7.45 9.37 8.40
C THR A 73 8.75 9.71 9.10
N VAL A 74 9.65 8.73 9.29
CA VAL A 74 10.97 8.96 9.90
C VAL A 74 11.82 9.87 9.04
N LEU A 75 11.85 9.67 7.71
CA LEU A 75 12.56 10.55 6.77
C LEU A 75 12.05 11.99 6.87
N SER A 76 10.73 12.18 7.00
CA SER A 76 10.12 13.49 7.13
C SER A 76 10.41 14.14 8.49
N LEU A 77 10.18 13.43 9.60
CA LEU A 77 10.25 14.00 10.94
C LEU A 77 11.67 14.15 11.47
N GLN A 78 12.55 13.19 11.19
CA GLN A 78 13.91 13.16 11.76
C GLN A 78 14.95 13.79 10.82
N TYR A 79 14.76 13.64 9.50
CA TYR A 79 15.74 14.08 8.50
C TYR A 79 15.26 15.28 7.67
N GLY A 80 14.04 15.76 7.88
CA GLY A 80 13.46 16.89 7.14
C GLY A 80 13.29 16.60 5.63
N ILE A 81 13.34 15.34 5.21
CA ILE A 81 13.24 14.95 3.82
C ILE A 81 11.78 15.05 3.37
N SER A 82 11.58 15.59 2.17
CA SER A 82 10.23 15.74 1.59
C SER A 82 9.47 14.40 1.58
N PRO A 83 8.19 14.38 1.99
CA PRO A 83 7.37 13.16 1.97
C PRO A 83 7.32 12.48 0.61
N TRP A 84 7.43 13.23 -0.50
CA TRP A 84 7.47 12.67 -1.85
C TRP A 84 8.67 11.75 -2.08
N ILE A 85 9.85 12.14 -1.57
CA ILE A 85 11.06 11.31 -1.63
C ILE A 85 10.94 10.17 -0.62
N GLY A 86 10.43 10.45 0.58
CA GLY A 86 10.14 9.44 1.60
C GLY A 86 9.24 8.32 1.10
N MET A 87 8.22 8.64 0.29
CA MET A 87 7.34 7.68 -0.36
C MET A 87 8.09 6.75 -1.32
N LEU A 88 9.00 7.28 -2.14
CA LEU A 88 9.79 6.48 -3.08
C LEU A 88 10.75 5.54 -2.34
N VAL A 89 11.44 6.06 -1.31
CA VAL A 89 12.35 5.25 -0.49
C VAL A 89 11.57 4.16 0.25
N GLY A 90 10.43 4.50 0.85
CA GLY A 90 9.53 3.55 1.50
C GLY A 90 9.01 2.47 0.53
N ALA A 91 8.67 2.85 -0.70
CA ALA A 91 8.23 1.90 -1.73
C ALA A 91 9.36 0.93 -2.14
N LEU A 92 10.59 1.42 -2.31
CA LEU A 92 11.75 0.58 -2.61
C LEU A 92 12.04 -0.39 -1.46
N LEU A 93 12.04 0.08 -0.21
CA LEU A 93 12.30 -0.76 0.95
C LEU A 93 11.20 -1.81 1.15
N SER A 94 9.94 -1.41 1.00
CA SER A 94 8.79 -2.31 1.09
C SER A 94 8.81 -3.36 -0.02
N SER A 95 9.19 -2.97 -1.25
CA SER A 95 9.36 -3.91 -2.38
C SER A 95 10.49 -4.90 -2.13
N PHE A 96 11.62 -4.44 -1.59
CA PHE A 96 12.75 -5.30 -1.24
C PHE A 96 12.36 -6.37 -0.21
N VAL A 97 11.71 -5.95 0.88
CA VAL A 97 11.18 -6.89 1.90
C VAL A 97 10.10 -7.79 1.30
N GLY A 98 9.26 -7.27 0.42
CA GLY A 98 8.26 -8.02 -0.34
C GLY A 98 8.88 -9.14 -1.17
N VAL A 99 10.00 -8.90 -1.85
CA VAL A 99 10.73 -9.95 -2.58
C VAL A 99 11.31 -10.98 -1.60
N LEU A 100 11.95 -10.54 -0.52
CA LEU A 100 12.54 -11.44 0.48
C LEU A 100 11.50 -12.39 1.11
N ILE A 101 10.31 -11.89 1.43
CA ILE A 101 9.21 -12.68 2.01
C ILE A 101 8.47 -13.46 0.91
N GLY A 102 8.29 -12.88 -0.27
CA GLY A 102 7.57 -13.49 -1.40
C GLY A 102 8.25 -14.75 -1.92
N LEU A 103 9.59 -14.75 -2.01
CA LEU A 103 10.37 -15.88 -2.52
C LEU A 103 10.12 -17.21 -1.78
N PRO A 104 10.11 -17.27 -0.43
CA PRO A 104 9.76 -18.49 0.30
C PRO A 104 8.25 -18.73 0.37
N THR A 105 7.43 -17.68 0.53
CA THR A 105 5.98 -17.84 0.76
C THR A 105 5.24 -18.29 -0.48
N PHE A 106 5.57 -17.79 -1.67
CA PHE A 106 4.88 -18.19 -2.92
C PHE A 106 5.05 -19.66 -3.29
N LYS A 107 6.00 -20.38 -2.67
CA LYS A 107 6.14 -21.83 -2.84
C LYS A 107 5.10 -22.62 -2.03
N MET A 108 4.44 -21.99 -1.06
CA MET A 108 3.46 -22.60 -0.18
C MET A 108 2.08 -22.62 -0.83
N ARG A 109 1.23 -23.59 -0.44
CA ARG A 109 -0.11 -23.77 -1.01
C ARG A 109 -1.19 -23.69 0.05
N GLY A 110 -2.33 -23.13 -0.32
CA GLY A 110 -3.51 -23.05 0.53
C GLY A 110 -3.24 -22.33 1.86
N ALA A 111 -3.69 -22.92 2.96
CA ALA A 111 -3.60 -22.31 4.30
C ALA A 111 -2.16 -22.03 4.76
N TYR A 112 -1.17 -22.77 4.26
CA TYR A 112 0.24 -22.55 4.63
C TYR A 112 0.76 -21.18 4.19
N PHE A 113 0.29 -20.66 3.05
CA PHE A 113 0.65 -19.31 2.59
C PHE A 113 0.15 -18.25 3.58
N ALA A 114 -1.12 -18.34 3.98
CA ALA A 114 -1.73 -17.41 4.92
C ALA A 114 -1.00 -17.43 6.27
N LEU A 115 -0.77 -18.62 6.84
CA LEU A 115 -0.05 -18.80 8.10
C LEU A 115 1.37 -18.24 8.05
N ALA A 116 2.11 -18.49 6.97
CA ALA A 116 3.45 -17.96 6.81
C ALA A 116 3.47 -16.43 6.75
N THR A 117 2.53 -15.81 6.02
CA THR A 117 2.45 -14.34 5.97
C THR A 117 2.09 -13.72 7.34
N ILE A 118 1.26 -14.39 8.16
CA ILE A 118 1.01 -13.98 9.56
C ILE A 118 2.29 -14.08 10.38
N ALA A 119 3.01 -15.20 10.29
CA ALA A 119 4.24 -15.41 11.05
C ALA A 119 5.31 -14.35 10.72
N PHE A 120 5.46 -13.98 9.44
CA PHE A 120 6.33 -12.87 9.06
C PHE A 120 5.87 -11.53 9.60
N ALA A 121 4.56 -11.25 9.55
CA ALA A 121 4.02 -10.01 10.10
C ALA A 121 4.29 -9.89 11.60
N GLU A 122 4.09 -10.97 12.36
CA GLU A 122 4.38 -10.96 13.79
C GLU A 122 5.85 -10.98 14.13
N GLY A 123 6.68 -11.66 13.34
CA GLY A 123 8.13 -11.56 13.47
C GLY A 123 8.59 -10.11 13.35
N ILE A 124 8.07 -9.36 12.37
CA ILE A 124 8.40 -7.95 12.19
C ILE A 124 7.85 -7.09 13.32
N ARG A 125 6.61 -7.34 13.79
CA ARG A 125 6.05 -6.62 14.93
C ARG A 125 6.93 -6.77 16.17
N VAL A 126 7.30 -8.01 16.50
CA VAL A 126 8.17 -8.32 17.65
C VAL A 126 9.54 -7.68 17.48
N MET A 127 10.15 -7.75 16.28
CA MET A 127 11.42 -7.07 16.03
C MET A 127 11.32 -5.57 16.32
N VAL A 128 10.28 -4.90 15.81
CA VAL A 128 10.07 -3.46 16.04
C VAL A 128 9.84 -3.15 17.53
N GLU A 129 9.08 -3.98 18.24
CA GLU A 129 8.83 -3.83 19.69
C GLU A 129 10.08 -4.02 20.55
N ASN A 130 11.10 -4.72 20.05
CA ASN A 130 12.34 -5.01 20.76
C ASN A 130 13.52 -4.15 20.29
N ILE A 131 13.30 -3.16 19.44
CA ILE A 131 14.34 -2.19 19.06
C ILE A 131 14.41 -1.12 20.15
N ASP A 132 15.57 -1.03 20.81
CA ASP A 132 15.86 0.00 21.81
C ASP A 132 16.14 1.36 21.12
N TYR A 133 15.10 2.05 20.66
CA TYR A 133 15.13 3.44 20.17
C TYR A 133 13.81 4.14 20.51
#